data_AF-A0A2L0EJA1-F1
#
_entry.id   AF-A0A2L0EJA1-F1
#
_cell.length_a   1.000
_cell.length_b   1.000
_cell.length_c   1.000
_cell.angle_alpha   90.00
_cell.angle_beta   90.00
_cell.angle_gamma   90.00
#
_symmetry.space_group_name_H-M   'P 1'
#
loop_
_entity.id
_entity.type
_entity.pdbx_description
1 polymer ?
#
loop_
_entity_poly.entity_id
_entity_poly.type
_entity_poly.pdbx_seq_one_letter_code
_entity_poly.pdbx_strand_id
1 'polypeptide(L)'
;MYFIRACGPDIDVVPTDFLHCHPPQPSGECWDSYRIRREFPLYNDTRTCSPCSCSEPSGDKCRIETKLYHQAGCSEELGSVPISGLDEPLCTDTIHGQIGAIRSAFVKEEPTCTPSTDSKVVSGELEPGDTHVLCCNR
;
A
#
# COMPACT_ATOMS: atom_id res chain seq x y z
N MET A 1 -11.62 1.47 3.31
CA MET A 1 -11.03 0.44 2.43
C MET A 1 -11.21 0.93 1.01
N TYR A 2 -10.13 1.32 0.34
CA TYR A 2 -10.17 1.92 -1.00
C TYR A 2 -9.65 0.90 -2.02
N PHE A 3 -10.47 0.56 -3.01
CA PHE A 3 -10.05 -0.29 -4.12
C PHE A 3 -9.15 0.52 -5.07
N ILE A 4 -7.91 0.07 -5.29
CA ILE A 4 -7.02 0.67 -6.30
C ILE A 4 -7.43 0.12 -7.67
N ARG A 5 -7.92 1.00 -8.54
CA ARG A 5 -8.16 0.70 -9.96
C ARG A 5 -6.81 0.45 -10.62
N ALA A 6 -6.62 -0.72 -11.22
CA ALA A 6 -5.53 -0.92 -12.16
C ALA A 6 -5.87 -0.14 -13.44
N CYS A 7 -5.27 1.03 -13.62
CA CYS A 7 -5.32 1.73 -14.89
C CYS A 7 -4.47 0.94 -15.90
N GLY A 8 -5.12 0.25 -16.83
CA GLY A 8 -4.48 -0.14 -18.09
C GLY A 8 -4.12 1.12 -18.89
N PRO A 9 -3.22 1.02 -19.89
CA PRO A 9 -2.85 2.16 -20.71
C PRO A 9 -4.10 2.83 -21.29
N ASP A 10 -4.17 4.15 -21.19
CA ASP A 10 -5.27 4.99 -21.70
C ASP A 10 -5.40 4.80 -23.22
N ILE A 11 -6.19 3.82 -23.62
CA ILE A 11 -6.77 3.78 -24.95
C ILE A 11 -8.09 4.53 -24.80
N ASP A 12 -8.13 5.76 -25.33
CA ASP A 12 -9.39 6.48 -25.56
C ASP A 12 -10.19 5.73 -26.62
N VAL A 13 -10.82 4.62 -26.21
CA VAL A 13 -11.89 4.00 -26.97
C VAL A 13 -13.08 4.92 -26.79
N VAL A 14 -13.24 5.89 -27.69
CA VAL A 14 -14.51 6.62 -27.86
C VAL A 14 -15.36 5.77 -28.80
N PRO A 15 -16.26 4.90 -28.30
CA PRO A 15 -17.10 4.09 -29.16
C PRO A 15 -18.12 5.03 -29.81
N THR A 16 -18.11 5.16 -31.13
CA THR A 16 -19.09 5.98 -31.87
C THR A 16 -20.49 5.37 -31.92
N ASP A 17 -20.66 4.15 -31.40
CA ASP A 17 -21.89 3.34 -31.49
C ASP A 17 -22.60 3.21 -30.13
N PHE A 18 -22.73 4.32 -29.38
CA PHE A 18 -23.48 4.30 -28.13
C PHE A 18 -24.96 4.04 -28.40
N LEU A 19 -25.45 2.88 -27.97
CA LEU A 19 -26.87 2.55 -27.97
C LEU A 19 -27.53 3.17 -26.74
N HIS A 20 -28.70 3.79 -26.89
CA HIS A 20 -29.49 4.20 -25.73
C HIS A 20 -30.23 2.98 -25.18
N CYS A 21 -30.04 2.70 -23.89
CA CYS A 21 -30.54 1.47 -23.26
C CYS A 21 -31.31 1.77 -21.97
N HIS A 22 -32.37 1.00 -21.73
CA HIS A 22 -33.18 1.05 -20.52
C HIS A 22 -33.47 -0.36 -19.98
N PRO A 23 -33.81 -0.50 -18.69
CA PRO A 23 -34.32 -1.76 -18.15
C PRO A 23 -35.58 -2.25 -18.90
N PRO A 24 -35.82 -3.57 -18.95
CA PRO A 24 -37.07 -4.10 -19.51
C PRO A 24 -38.28 -3.64 -18.69
N GLN A 25 -39.46 -3.82 -19.26
CA GLN A 25 -40.74 -3.62 -18.57
C GLN A 25 -40.82 -4.55 -17.33
N PRO A 26 -41.72 -4.28 -16.36
CA PRO A 26 -41.95 -5.18 -15.23
C PRO A 26 -42.32 -6.62 -15.63
N SER A 27 -42.86 -6.81 -16.84
CA SER A 27 -43.13 -8.13 -17.44
C SER A 27 -41.88 -8.87 -17.90
N GLY A 28 -40.71 -8.23 -17.93
CA GLY A 28 -39.45 -8.75 -18.45
C GLY A 28 -39.24 -8.56 -19.96
N GLU A 29 -40.22 -7.98 -20.65
CA GLU A 29 -40.16 -7.70 -22.10
C GLU A 29 -39.55 -6.33 -22.40
N CYS A 30 -38.92 -6.20 -23.58
CA CYS A 30 -38.41 -4.92 -24.04
C CYS A 30 -39.53 -4.00 -24.55
N TRP A 31 -39.29 -2.71 -24.49
CA TRP A 31 -40.19 -1.70 -25.05
C TRP A 31 -40.17 -1.74 -26.58
N ASP A 32 -41.27 -1.36 -27.23
CA ASP A 32 -41.42 -1.43 -28.69
C ASP A 32 -40.34 -0.65 -29.46
N SER A 33 -39.88 0.48 -28.92
CA SER A 33 -38.81 1.30 -29.50
C SER A 33 -37.39 0.84 -29.12
N TYR A 34 -37.24 -0.12 -28.21
CA TYR A 34 -35.97 -0.61 -27.66
C TYR A 34 -35.85 -2.13 -27.79
N ARG A 35 -35.98 -2.67 -29.02
CA ARG A 35 -36.08 -4.12 -29.28
C ARG A 35 -34.75 -4.88 -29.16
N ILE A 36 -33.61 -4.19 -29.06
CA ILE A 36 -32.30 -4.85 -28.98
C ILE A 36 -32.07 -5.28 -27.53
N ARG A 37 -32.30 -6.55 -27.22
CA ARG A 37 -32.02 -7.13 -25.90
C ARG A 37 -30.53 -7.44 -25.75
N ARG A 38 -29.91 -6.93 -24.67
CA ARG A 38 -28.53 -7.19 -24.28
C ARG A 38 -28.52 -7.82 -22.89
N GLU A 39 -27.83 -8.94 -22.77
CA GLU A 39 -27.71 -9.68 -21.52
C GLU A 39 -26.28 -9.54 -21.00
N PHE A 40 -26.17 -9.12 -19.74
CA PHE A 40 -24.92 -8.89 -19.05
C PHE A 40 -24.87 -9.84 -17.87
N PRO A 41 -24.14 -10.96 -17.98
CA PRO A 41 -23.92 -11.82 -16.83
C PRO A 41 -23.12 -11.01 -15.81
N LEU A 42 -23.71 -10.80 -14.63
CA LEU A 42 -22.95 -10.31 -13.50
C LEU A 42 -22.20 -11.47 -12.86
N TYR A 43 -21.08 -11.16 -12.23
CA TYR A 43 -20.30 -12.12 -11.48
C TYR A 43 -20.16 -11.61 -10.05
N ASN A 44 -20.39 -12.51 -9.10
CA ASN A 44 -20.10 -12.27 -7.71
C ASN A 44 -18.63 -12.61 -7.46
N ASP A 45 -17.84 -11.59 -7.15
CA ASP A 45 -16.44 -11.77 -6.84
C ASP A 45 -16.27 -12.06 -5.34
N THR A 46 -16.07 -13.34 -5.03
CA THR A 46 -15.82 -13.80 -3.65
C THR A 46 -14.32 -13.88 -3.34
N ARG A 47 -13.48 -13.56 -4.32
CA ARG A 47 -12.03 -13.69 -4.19
C ARG A 47 -11.52 -12.74 -3.11
N THR A 48 -10.81 -13.32 -2.16
CA THR A 48 -10.18 -12.61 -1.05
C THR A 48 -8.70 -12.95 -1.01
N CYS A 49 -7.87 -11.94 -0.75
CA CYS A 49 -6.44 -12.16 -0.53
C CYS A 49 -6.24 -12.80 0.84
N SER A 50 -5.41 -13.84 0.90
CA SER A 50 -4.92 -14.37 2.17
C SER A 50 -4.20 -13.27 2.98
N PRO A 51 -4.31 -13.27 4.32
CA PRO A 51 -3.58 -12.33 5.16
C PRO A 51 -2.06 -12.49 4.98
N CYS A 52 -1.34 -11.38 4.88
CA CYS A 52 0.11 -11.39 4.83
C CYS A 52 0.67 -11.84 6.18
N SER A 53 1.69 -12.69 6.16
CA SER A 53 2.53 -12.94 7.32
C SER A 53 3.79 -12.07 7.22
N CYS A 54 4.27 -11.59 8.36
CA CYS A 54 5.54 -10.88 8.44
C CYS A 54 6.65 -11.87 8.76
N SER A 55 7.82 -11.66 8.15
CA SER A 55 9.06 -12.28 8.61
C SER A 55 9.38 -11.78 10.02
N GLU A 56 10.34 -12.44 10.65
CA GLU A 56 10.99 -11.89 11.84
C GLU A 56 11.45 -10.44 11.54
N PRO A 57 11.23 -9.50 12.46
CA PRO A 57 11.67 -8.13 12.30
C PRO A 57 13.16 -8.07 11.96
N SER A 58 13.51 -7.29 10.94
CA SER A 58 14.90 -6.95 10.66
C SER A 58 15.17 -5.55 11.21
N GLY A 59 16.21 -5.40 12.04
CA GLY A 59 16.53 -4.12 12.69
C GLY A 59 16.88 -4.19 14.17
N ASP A 60 17.03 -5.38 14.76
CA ASP A 60 17.31 -5.59 16.21
C ASP A 60 18.64 -5.05 16.74
N LYS A 61 19.36 -4.22 15.97
CA LYS A 61 20.56 -3.54 16.46
C LYS A 61 20.14 -2.23 17.10
N CYS A 62 20.06 -2.20 18.42
CA CYS A 62 19.99 -0.95 19.18
C CYS A 62 21.11 -0.01 18.71
N ARG A 63 20.72 1.16 18.21
CA ARG A 63 21.64 2.24 17.85
C ARG A 63 21.55 3.34 18.89
N ILE A 64 22.69 3.87 19.30
CA ILE A 64 22.78 5.03 20.17
C ILE A 64 23.44 6.12 19.36
N GLU A 65 22.83 7.30 19.31
CA GLU A 65 23.48 8.50 18.80
C GLU A 65 24.05 9.26 19.98
N THR A 66 25.37 9.43 20.00
CA THR A 66 26.05 10.28 21.00
C THR A 66 26.44 11.59 20.36
N LYS A 67 25.93 12.68 20.92
CA LYS A 67 26.19 14.05 20.48
C LYS A 67 27.09 14.76 21.49
N LEU A 68 28.04 15.51 20.97
CA LEU A 68 28.97 16.33 21.73
C LEU A 68 28.63 17.79 21.52
N TYR A 69 28.78 18.61 22.56
CA TYR A 69 28.40 20.02 22.54
C TYR A 69 29.51 20.91 23.10
N HIS A 70 29.63 22.12 22.57
CA HIS A 70 30.60 23.11 23.03
C HIS A 70 30.28 23.65 24.45
N GLN A 71 29.01 23.68 24.82
CA GLN A 71 28.53 24.20 26.09
C GLN A 71 27.67 23.21 26.85
N ALA A 72 27.61 23.39 28.17
CA ALA A 72 26.73 22.63 29.07
C ALA A 72 25.24 22.70 28.66
N GLY A 73 24.82 23.80 28.03
CA GLY A 73 23.44 24.01 27.56
C GLY A 73 23.02 23.18 26.35
N CYS A 74 23.91 22.40 25.75
CA CYS A 74 23.62 21.50 24.62
C CYS A 74 22.97 22.18 23.40
N SER A 75 23.27 23.46 23.15
CA SER A 75 22.67 24.23 22.03
C SER A 75 23.55 24.31 20.78
N GLU A 76 24.86 24.06 20.89
CA GLU A 76 25.81 24.09 19.77
C GLU A 76 26.54 22.75 19.71
N GLU A 77 26.20 21.98 18.69
CA GLU A 77 26.71 20.63 18.46
C GLU A 77 28.12 20.70 17.84
N LEU A 78 29.06 19.97 18.44
CA LEU A 78 30.42 19.74 17.94
C LEU A 78 30.45 18.63 16.88
N GLY A 79 29.60 17.62 17.08
CA GLY A 79 29.47 16.48 16.20
C GLY A 79 28.67 15.35 16.85
N SER A 80 28.35 14.34 16.05
CA SER A 80 27.65 13.14 16.48
C SER A 80 28.37 11.86 16.06
N VAL A 81 28.24 10.83 16.90
CA VAL A 81 28.80 9.50 16.66
C VAL A 81 27.69 8.47 16.81
N PRO A 82 27.30 7.78 15.73
CA PRO A 82 26.38 6.66 15.81
C PRO A 82 27.13 5.42 16.32
N ILE A 83 26.61 4.81 17.38
CA ILE A 83 27.14 3.61 18.02
C ILE A 83 26.13 2.48 17.82
N SER A 84 26.58 1.33 17.31
CA SER A 84 25.74 0.16 17.09
C SER A 84 26.51 -1.13 17.33
N GLY A 85 25.89 -2.14 17.93
CA GLY A 85 26.49 -3.48 18.09
C GLY A 85 27.66 -3.50 19.08
N LEU A 86 27.38 -3.36 20.37
CA LEU A 86 28.40 -3.30 21.41
C LEU A 86 28.72 -4.70 21.96
N ASP A 87 29.61 -5.42 21.27
CA ASP A 87 30.36 -6.55 21.86
C ASP A 87 31.78 -6.11 22.30
N GLU A 88 32.31 -5.00 21.76
CA GLU A 88 33.63 -4.46 22.05
C GLU A 88 33.64 -2.92 22.14
N PRO A 89 34.64 -2.30 22.80
CA PRO A 89 34.79 -0.84 22.86
C PRO A 89 35.05 -0.23 21.47
N LEU A 90 34.27 0.79 21.10
CA LEU A 90 34.45 1.53 19.85
C LEU A 90 35.31 2.79 20.08
N CYS A 91 36.43 2.90 19.37
CA CYS A 91 37.17 4.15 19.22
C CYS A 91 36.58 4.94 18.05
N THR A 92 36.43 6.25 18.21
CA THR A 92 35.96 7.17 17.16
C THR A 92 37.04 8.21 16.84
N ASP A 93 36.88 8.89 15.70
CA ASP A 93 37.79 9.95 15.27
C ASP A 93 37.84 11.09 16.30
N THR A 94 38.99 11.76 16.36
CA THR A 94 39.19 12.86 17.29
C THR A 94 38.35 14.06 16.90
N ILE A 95 37.47 14.51 17.79
CA ILE A 95 36.62 15.68 17.56
C ILE A 95 37.34 16.92 18.09
N HIS A 96 37.59 17.89 17.21
CA HIS A 96 38.29 19.12 17.53
C HIS A 96 37.36 20.11 18.24
N GLY A 97 37.79 20.60 19.41
CA GLY A 97 37.07 21.61 20.17
C GLY A 97 36.98 21.27 21.66
N GLN A 98 36.61 22.25 22.48
CA GLN A 98 36.36 22.01 23.90
C GLN A 98 34.95 21.43 24.08
N ILE A 99 34.88 20.24 24.67
CA ILE A 99 33.61 19.57 24.98
C ILE A 99 33.07 20.12 26.30
N GLY A 100 31.92 20.77 26.24
CA GLY A 100 31.18 21.28 27.40
C GLY A 100 30.09 20.32 27.89
N ALA A 101 29.54 19.46 27.02
CA ALA A 101 28.57 18.42 27.38
C ALA A 101 28.53 17.27 26.36
N ILE A 102 28.00 16.13 26.82
CA ILE A 102 27.77 14.91 26.02
C ILE A 102 26.32 14.46 26.27
N ARG A 103 25.61 14.09 25.20
CA ARG A 103 24.28 13.51 25.29
C ARG A 103 24.17 12.28 24.42
N SER A 104 23.75 11.16 24.99
CA SER A 104 23.47 9.93 24.25
C SER A 104 21.98 9.66 24.24
N ALA A 105 21.44 9.31 23.08
CA ALA A 105 20.03 8.95 22.91
C ALA A 105 19.91 7.66 22.09
N PHE A 106 18.98 6.80 22.49
CA PHE A 106 18.63 5.64 21.67
C PHE A 106 17.93 6.12 20.40
N VAL A 107 18.46 5.69 19.26
CA VAL A 107 17.79 5.81 17.98
C VAL A 107 16.90 4.58 17.86
N LYS A 108 15.60 4.79 18.10
CA LYS A 108 14.60 3.75 17.87
C LYS A 108 14.38 3.62 16.37
N GLU A 109 14.98 2.61 15.75
CA GLU A 109 14.51 2.16 14.45
C GLU A 109 13.23 1.35 14.70
N GLU A 110 12.11 1.77 14.09
CA GLU A 110 10.88 0.97 14.14
C GLU A 110 11.16 -0.37 13.44
N PRO A 111 10.82 -1.50 14.07
CA PRO A 111 11.04 -2.81 13.46
C PRO A 111 10.32 -2.86 12.12
N THR A 112 11.09 -3.11 11.05
CA THR A 112 10.51 -3.36 9.73
C THR A 112 10.41 -4.86 9.52
N CYS A 113 9.24 -5.33 9.09
CA CYS A 113 9.08 -6.71 8.64
C CYS A 113 8.92 -6.74 7.11
N THR A 114 9.58 -7.71 6.48
CA THR A 114 9.35 -8.02 5.08
C THR A 114 8.21 -9.06 5.00
N PRO A 115 7.29 -8.97 4.04
CA PRO A 115 6.28 -10.01 3.85
C PRO A 115 6.95 -11.38 3.67
N SER A 116 6.58 -12.37 4.48
CA SER A 116 7.13 -13.74 4.41
C SER A 116 6.33 -14.66 3.49
N THR A 117 5.12 -14.26 3.12
CA THR A 117 4.27 -14.96 2.17
C THR A 117 4.18 -14.20 0.85
N ASP A 118 4.45 -14.91 -0.25
CA ASP A 118 4.06 -14.45 -1.58
C ASP A 118 2.55 -14.24 -1.61
N SER A 119 2.11 -13.04 -1.98
CA SER A 119 0.69 -12.60 -2.07
C SER A 119 -0.06 -13.25 -3.23
N LYS A 120 0.11 -14.56 -3.43
CA LYS A 120 -0.46 -15.33 -4.54
C LYS A 120 -1.69 -16.15 -4.16
N VAL A 121 -1.99 -16.29 -2.87
CA VAL A 121 -3.14 -17.10 -2.44
C VAL A 121 -4.38 -16.21 -2.44
N VAL A 122 -5.02 -16.17 -3.60
CA VAL A 122 -6.39 -15.69 -3.73
C VAL A 122 -7.30 -16.87 -3.46
N SER A 123 -8.07 -16.81 -2.36
CA SER A 123 -9.10 -17.81 -2.04
C SER A 123 -10.47 -17.30 -2.48
N GLY A 124 -11.32 -18.17 -3.02
CA GLY A 124 -12.62 -17.81 -3.57
C GLY A 124 -12.61 -17.81 -5.10
N GLU A 125 -13.78 -17.61 -5.70
CA GLU A 125 -14.00 -17.74 -7.13
C GLU A 125 -14.85 -16.57 -7.67
N LEU A 126 -14.82 -16.41 -8.99
CA LEU A 126 -15.81 -15.59 -9.69
C LEU A 126 -17.03 -16.48 -9.94
N GLU A 127 -18.06 -16.29 -9.13
CA GLU A 127 -19.29 -17.08 -9.25
C GLU A 127 -20.27 -16.37 -10.20
N PRO A 128 -21.03 -17.13 -11.02
CA PRO A 128 -22.11 -16.56 -11.81
C PRO A 128 -23.14 -15.88 -10.90
N GLY A 129 -23.37 -14.59 -11.10
CA GLY A 129 -24.42 -13.82 -10.44
C GLY A 129 -25.66 -13.68 -11.33
N ASP A 130 -26.50 -12.70 -11.00
CA ASP A 130 -27.69 -12.41 -11.77
C ASP A 130 -27.34 -11.90 -13.17
N THR A 131 -28.16 -12.26 -14.16
CA THR A 131 -28.02 -11.71 -15.51
C THR A 131 -28.87 -10.45 -15.62
N HIS A 132 -28.21 -9.31 -15.82
CA HIS A 132 -28.90 -8.06 -16.08
C HIS A 132 -29.28 -7.96 -17.55
N VAL A 133 -30.51 -7.56 -17.80
CA VAL A 133 -31.03 -7.36 -19.16
C VAL A 133 -31.22 -5.87 -19.40
N LEU A 134 -30.70 -5.38 -20.52
CA LEU A 134 -30.97 -4.04 -21.03
C LEU A 134 -31.60 -4.11 -22.41
N CYS A 135 -32.56 -3.24 -22.64
CA CYS A 135 -33.27 -3.07 -23.90
C CYS A 135 -32.78 -1.79 -24.56
N CYS A 136 -32.17 -1.92 -25.72
CA CYS A 136 -31.48 -0.84 -26.42
C CYS A 136 -32.14 -0.52 -27.75
N ASN A 137 -31.93 0.70 -28.23
CA ASN A 137 -32.20 1.11 -29.59
C ASN A 137 -30.89 1.57 -30.26
N ARG A 138 -30.92 1.65 -31.59
CA ARG A 138 -29.87 2.32 -32.35
C ARG A 138 -30.11 3.81 -32.37
#